data_AF-A0A7C5NP77-F1
#
_entry.id   AF-A0A7C5NP77-F1
#
_cell.length_a   1.000
_cell.length_b   1.000
_cell.length_c   1.000
_cell.angle_alpha   90.00
_cell.angle_beta   90.00
_cell.angle_gamma   90.00
#
_symmetry.space_group_name_H-M   'P 1'
#
loop_
_entity.id
_entity.type
_entity.pdbx_description
1 polymer ?
#
loop_
_entity_poly.entity_id
_entity_poly.type
_entity_poly.pdbx_seq_one_letter_code
_entity_poly.pdbx_strand_id
1 'polypeptide(L)'
;MFFKVAPISKGNIKSTGRNKNLYTFKVDILTMSEFCGVSKRTLHRNIKKMTETSITIIDKQNKSIEYVSIIPRAKFIDGTNIIELGMFEDIYIMCKQAVSRYTNINLNNLMKLNNKHSIRLIAILEKISQYDKNVAKRVTYSLEDLNGIFGTNYSRIAEIERKILKPTKEELDSLSKKSFVYQINYEKSTTLKGRPRAVSATIDLIKKEEVSNVKRKEKLEFLEWVKKIREEYINEILIYHPDIKANLRVNPQGKLYWDNGNGLSDSKAKEFWRWMYDNMDKLSINVFYNSL
;
A
#
# COMPACT_ATOMS: atom_id res chain seq x y z
N MET A 1 -44.60 6.73 -1.49
CA MET A 1 -45.01 5.35 -1.83
C MET A 1 -45.32 4.65 -0.52
N PHE A 2 -46.59 4.53 -0.16
CA PHE A 2 -47.02 3.82 1.06
C PHE A 2 -47.11 2.33 0.73
N PHE A 3 -46.26 1.50 1.33
CA PHE A 3 -46.40 0.05 1.22
C PHE A 3 -47.60 -0.38 2.08
N LYS A 4 -48.70 -0.77 1.43
CA LYS A 4 -49.75 -1.60 2.06
C LYS A 4 -49.11 -2.94 2.43
N VAL A 5 -48.85 -3.16 3.70
CA VAL A 5 -48.45 -4.49 4.20
C VAL A 5 -49.71 -5.34 4.28
N ALA A 6 -49.91 -6.22 3.30
CA ALA A 6 -50.94 -7.25 3.39
C ALA A 6 -50.53 -8.27 4.47
N PRO A 7 -51.39 -8.62 5.43
CA PRO A 7 -51.07 -9.66 6.40
C PRO A 7 -50.95 -11.01 5.69
N ILE A 8 -49.76 -11.60 5.70
CA ILE A 8 -49.52 -12.95 5.19
C ILE A 8 -50.22 -13.94 6.15
N SER A 9 -51.07 -14.82 5.61
CA SER A 9 -51.84 -15.79 6.38
C SER A 9 -50.93 -16.78 7.11
N LYS A 10 -51.28 -17.08 8.37
CA LYS A 10 -50.48 -17.85 9.35
C LYS A 10 -50.08 -19.28 8.93
N GLY A 11 -50.60 -19.82 7.82
CA GLY A 11 -50.43 -21.24 7.44
C GLY A 11 -49.03 -21.62 6.96
N ASN A 12 -48.25 -20.68 6.41
CA ASN A 12 -46.94 -20.96 5.79
C ASN A 12 -45.75 -20.37 6.55
N ILE A 13 -45.98 -19.67 7.66
CA ILE A 13 -44.91 -19.06 8.47
C ILE A 13 -44.69 -19.93 9.69
N LYS A 14 -43.63 -20.73 9.67
CA LYS A 14 -43.12 -21.42 10.86
C LYS A 14 -41.96 -20.61 11.41
N SER A 15 -42.10 -20.07 12.63
CA SER A 15 -40.96 -19.50 13.36
C SER A 15 -39.95 -20.62 13.62
N THR A 16 -38.79 -20.54 13.00
CA THR A 16 -37.71 -21.54 13.15
C THR A 16 -36.84 -21.31 14.38
N GLY A 17 -37.10 -20.24 15.16
CA GLY A 17 -36.39 -19.91 16.40
C GLY A 17 -36.12 -18.40 16.54
N ARG A 18 -35.56 -17.98 17.69
CA ARG A 18 -34.99 -16.63 17.85
C ARG A 18 -33.60 -16.64 17.19
N ASN A 19 -33.37 -15.78 16.20
CA ASN A 19 -32.04 -15.60 15.64
C ASN A 19 -31.11 -14.89 16.66
N LYS A 20 -29.82 -15.20 16.57
CA LYS A 20 -28.73 -15.12 17.55
C LYS A 20 -28.55 -13.77 18.25
N ASN A 21 -27.94 -13.83 19.43
CA ASN A 21 -27.66 -12.72 20.35
C ASN A 21 -27.26 -11.42 19.63
N LEU A 22 -28.07 -10.38 19.79
CA LEU A 22 -27.74 -9.03 19.34
C LEU A 22 -26.81 -8.38 20.37
N TYR A 23 -25.53 -8.23 20.04
CA TYR A 23 -24.61 -7.47 20.87
C TYR A 23 -24.90 -5.98 20.72
N THR A 24 -25.01 -5.29 21.85
CA THR A 24 -25.22 -3.84 21.88
C THR A 24 -23.98 -3.16 22.45
N PHE A 25 -23.48 -2.16 21.74
CA PHE A 25 -22.33 -1.36 22.11
C PHE A 25 -22.75 0.07 22.37
N LYS A 26 -22.28 0.68 23.46
CA LYS A 26 -22.42 2.11 23.71
C LYS A 26 -21.13 2.79 23.29
N VAL A 27 -21.23 3.77 22.41
CA VAL A 27 -20.07 4.51 21.88
C VAL A 27 -20.29 6.00 22.10
N ASP A 28 -19.25 6.68 22.58
CA ASP A 28 -19.25 8.14 22.64
C ASP A 28 -19.04 8.74 21.24
N ILE A 29 -19.97 9.59 20.85
CA ILE A 29 -20.05 10.22 19.53
C ILE A 29 -18.86 11.16 19.32
N LEU A 30 -18.38 11.88 20.34
CA LEU A 30 -17.24 12.79 20.20
C LEU A 30 -15.97 12.00 19.90
N THR A 31 -15.68 10.99 20.71
CA THR A 31 -14.53 10.11 20.53
C THR A 31 -14.54 9.43 19.16
N MET A 32 -15.70 8.91 18.74
CA MET A 32 -15.83 8.27 17.43
C MET A 32 -15.69 9.26 16.26
N SER A 33 -16.24 10.48 16.41
CA SER A 33 -16.15 11.55 15.41
C SER A 33 -14.70 11.98 15.20
N GLU A 34 -13.95 12.16 16.29
CA GLU A 34 -12.53 12.51 16.28
C GLU A 34 -11.68 11.40 15.67
N PHE A 35 -11.86 10.16 16.13
CA PHE A 35 -11.14 8.99 15.60
C PHE A 35 -11.36 8.81 14.09
N CYS A 36 -12.59 9.05 13.63
CA CYS A 36 -12.92 8.95 12.21
C CYS A 36 -12.56 10.18 11.39
N GLY A 37 -12.14 11.30 12.00
CA GLY A 37 -11.85 12.55 11.30
C GLY A 37 -13.07 13.13 10.57
N VAL A 38 -14.29 12.87 11.05
CA VAL A 38 -15.54 13.38 10.45
C VAL A 38 -16.34 14.18 11.46
N SER A 39 -17.28 15.01 11.00
CA SER A 39 -18.20 15.72 11.91
C SER A 39 -19.30 14.80 12.45
N LYS A 40 -19.88 15.15 13.62
CA LYS A 40 -21.01 14.42 14.23
C LYS A 40 -22.17 14.18 13.26
N ARG A 41 -22.52 15.19 12.46
CA ARG A 41 -23.60 15.11 11.46
C ARG A 41 -23.28 14.08 10.38
N THR A 42 -22.04 14.06 9.90
CA THR A 42 -21.57 13.09 8.90
C THR A 42 -21.54 11.69 9.49
N LEU A 43 -21.05 11.54 10.74
CA LEU A 43 -21.05 10.27 11.46
C LEU A 43 -22.48 9.70 11.59
N HIS A 44 -23.44 10.52 12.02
CA HIS A 44 -24.85 10.14 12.15
C HIS A 44 -25.41 9.63 10.81
N ARG A 45 -25.18 10.37 9.72
CA ARG A 45 -25.59 9.96 8.38
C ARG A 45 -24.94 8.66 7.94
N ASN A 46 -23.65 8.47 8.24
CA ASN A 46 -22.92 7.27 7.86
C ASN A 46 -23.42 6.05 8.64
N ILE A 47 -23.66 6.18 9.95
CA ILE A 47 -24.21 5.08 10.77
C ILE A 47 -25.61 4.71 10.28
N LYS A 48 -26.48 5.68 9.96
CA LYS A 48 -27.78 5.40 9.36
C LYS A 48 -27.62 4.59 8.06
N LYS A 49 -26.72 4.99 7.16
CA LYS A 49 -26.43 4.21 5.94
C LYS A 49 -25.93 2.80 6.24
N MET A 50 -25.15 2.60 7.30
CA MET A 50 -24.71 1.26 7.71
C MET A 50 -25.85 0.37 8.16
N THR A 51 -26.94 0.93 8.70
CA THR A 51 -28.17 0.16 9.01
C THR A 51 -28.89 -0.34 7.76
N GLU A 52 -28.74 0.37 6.65
CA GLU A 52 -29.35 0.05 5.35
C GLU A 52 -28.41 -0.81 4.49
N THR A 53 -27.13 -0.94 4.87
CA THR A 53 -26.13 -1.66 4.09
C THR A 53 -26.17 -3.15 4.43
N SER A 54 -26.66 -3.96 3.48
CA SER A 54 -26.63 -5.41 3.58
C SER A 54 -25.32 -5.98 3.04
N ILE A 55 -24.73 -6.92 3.77
CA ILE A 55 -23.74 -7.84 3.22
C ILE A 55 -24.45 -9.10 2.71
N THR A 56 -23.90 -9.69 1.66
CA THR A 56 -24.36 -10.95 1.10
C THR A 56 -23.38 -12.05 1.48
N ILE A 57 -23.87 -13.08 2.16
CA ILE A 57 -23.11 -14.28 2.51
C ILE A 57 -23.60 -15.40 1.60
N ILE A 58 -22.68 -15.96 0.81
CA ILE A 58 -22.98 -17.04 -0.14
C ILE A 58 -22.35 -18.32 0.38
N ASP A 59 -23.18 -19.29 0.76
CA ASP A 59 -22.75 -20.63 1.12
C ASP A 59 -22.98 -21.57 -0.07
N LYS A 60 -21.87 -21.94 -0.73
CA LYS A 60 -21.91 -22.84 -1.89
C LYS A 60 -22.25 -24.27 -1.52
N GLN A 61 -21.94 -24.71 -0.30
CA GLN A 61 -22.16 -26.09 0.14
C GLN A 61 -23.65 -26.31 0.43
N ASN A 62 -24.24 -25.40 1.20
CA ASN A 62 -25.66 -25.43 1.53
C ASN A 62 -26.56 -24.77 0.47
N LYS A 63 -25.97 -24.25 -0.61
CA LYS A 63 -26.66 -23.51 -1.69
C LYS A 63 -27.58 -22.41 -1.16
N SER A 64 -27.12 -21.70 -0.13
CA SER A 64 -27.88 -20.63 0.50
C SER A 64 -27.25 -19.27 0.25
N ILE A 65 -28.10 -18.26 0.18
CA ILE A 65 -27.71 -16.85 0.09
C ILE A 65 -28.40 -16.14 1.25
N GLU A 66 -27.60 -15.54 2.13
CA GLU A 66 -28.07 -14.78 3.27
C GLU A 66 -27.73 -13.30 3.08
N TYR A 67 -28.68 -12.44 3.47
CA TYR A 67 -28.52 -11.00 3.48
C TYR A 67 -28.66 -10.49 4.90
N VAL A 68 -27.67 -9.74 5.38
CA VAL A 68 -27.65 -9.25 6.75
C VAL A 68 -27.08 -7.84 6.81
N SER A 69 -27.73 -6.97 7.59
CA SER A 69 -27.23 -5.62 7.82
C SER A 69 -26.03 -5.65 8.76
N ILE A 70 -25.01 -4.82 8.48
CA ILE A 70 -23.81 -4.74 9.33
C ILE A 70 -24.17 -4.20 10.72
N ILE A 71 -25.04 -3.19 10.77
CA ILE A 71 -25.54 -2.59 12.01
C ILE A 71 -27.06 -2.61 11.96
N PRO A 72 -27.72 -3.74 12.26
CA PRO A 72 -29.18 -3.86 12.19
C PRO A 72 -29.92 -2.88 13.10
N ARG A 73 -29.28 -2.33 14.14
CA ARG A 73 -29.87 -1.35 15.05
C ARG A 73 -28.89 -0.22 15.38
N ALA A 74 -29.34 1.02 15.27
CA ALA A 74 -28.64 2.18 15.80
C ALA A 74 -29.64 3.07 16.56
N LYS A 75 -29.30 3.52 17.77
CA LYS A 75 -30.11 4.44 18.58
C LYS A 75 -29.24 5.59 19.09
N PHE A 76 -29.55 6.80 18.66
CA PHE A 76 -28.97 8.03 19.18
C PHE A 76 -29.76 8.45 20.42
N ILE A 77 -29.07 8.79 21.51
CA ILE A 77 -29.70 9.20 22.76
C ILE A 77 -29.65 10.73 22.85
N ASP A 78 -30.79 11.38 22.64
CA ASP A 78 -30.92 12.83 22.68
C ASP A 78 -30.49 13.40 24.04
N GLY A 79 -29.91 14.61 24.02
CA GLY A 79 -29.36 15.25 25.22
C GLY A 79 -28.05 14.62 25.72
N THR A 80 -27.54 13.58 25.05
CA THR A 80 -26.25 12.94 25.38
C THR A 80 -25.34 12.85 24.15
N ASN A 81 -24.07 12.49 24.37
CA ASN A 81 -23.14 12.16 23.28
C ASN A 81 -23.06 10.64 23.04
N ILE A 82 -24.10 9.85 23.36
CA ILE A 82 -24.04 8.39 23.28
C ILE A 82 -24.85 7.87 22.10
N ILE A 83 -24.26 6.94 21.36
CA ILE A 83 -24.97 6.06 20.43
C ILE A 83 -24.92 4.60 20.90
N GLU A 84 -26.06 3.92 20.83
CA GLU A 84 -26.15 2.46 20.94
C GLU A 84 -26.16 1.82 19.56
N LEU A 85 -25.19 0.94 19.29
CA LEU A 85 -25.10 0.15 18.06
C LEU A 85 -25.39 -1.31 18.37
N GLY A 86 -26.31 -1.93 17.63
CA GLY A 86 -26.61 -3.34 17.69
C GLY A 86 -26.00 -4.09 16.50
N MET A 87 -25.37 -5.22 16.76
CA MET A 87 -24.75 -6.10 15.76
C MET A 87 -25.07 -7.56 16.08
N PHE A 88 -25.39 -8.36 15.08
CA PHE A 88 -25.54 -9.80 15.28
C PHE A 88 -24.20 -10.44 15.65
N GLU A 89 -24.24 -11.48 16.47
CA GLU A 89 -23.07 -12.20 16.99
C GLU A 89 -22.09 -12.65 15.91
N ASP A 90 -22.60 -13.24 14.83
CA ASP A 90 -21.80 -13.68 13.70
C ASP A 90 -21.05 -12.52 13.02
N ILE A 91 -21.73 -11.40 12.77
CA ILE A 91 -21.10 -10.19 12.20
C ILE A 91 -20.05 -9.63 13.15
N TYR A 92 -20.34 -9.59 14.46
CA TYR A 92 -19.37 -9.14 15.45
C TYR A 92 -18.11 -10.03 15.47
N ILE A 93 -18.28 -11.35 15.46
CA ILE A 93 -17.18 -12.32 15.41
C ILE A 93 -16.38 -12.12 14.11
N MET A 94 -17.05 -11.96 12.97
CA MET A 94 -16.39 -11.68 11.68
C MET A 94 -15.54 -10.40 11.74
N CYS A 95 -16.09 -9.32 12.30
CA CYS A 95 -15.36 -8.06 12.50
C CYS A 95 -14.16 -8.25 13.42
N LYS A 96 -14.30 -8.97 14.53
CA LYS A 96 -13.20 -9.26 15.48
C LYS A 96 -12.07 -10.05 14.80
N GLN A 97 -12.40 -11.07 14.01
CA GLN A 97 -11.42 -11.83 13.24
C GLN A 97 -10.80 -11.02 12.11
N ALA A 98 -11.53 -10.07 11.52
CA ALA A 98 -10.94 -9.14 10.56
C ALA A 98 -9.90 -8.26 11.26
N VAL A 99 -10.24 -7.63 12.39
CA VAL A 99 -9.31 -6.81 13.17
C VAL A 99 -8.06 -7.60 13.56
N SER A 100 -8.17 -8.85 14.04
CA SER A 100 -7.01 -9.66 14.39
C SER A 100 -6.11 -10.02 13.21
N ARG A 101 -6.68 -10.13 12.00
CA ARG A 101 -5.91 -10.31 10.75
C ARG A 101 -5.29 -9.02 10.24
N TYR A 102 -5.79 -7.87 10.67
CA TYR A 102 -5.34 -6.55 10.24
C TYR A 102 -4.68 -5.75 11.37
N THR A 103 -4.32 -6.37 12.50
CA THR A 103 -3.72 -5.70 13.68
C THR A 103 -2.41 -4.98 13.37
N ASN A 104 -1.74 -5.33 12.28
CA ASN A 104 -0.55 -4.63 11.79
C ASN A 104 -0.86 -3.36 10.97
N ILE A 105 -2.13 -3.10 10.64
CA ILE A 105 -2.54 -1.84 10.02
C ILE A 105 -2.54 -0.75 11.10
N ASN A 106 -1.75 0.30 10.87
CA ASN A 106 -1.92 1.53 11.62
C ASN A 106 -3.28 2.14 11.27
N LEU A 107 -4.27 1.94 12.14
CA LEU A 107 -5.65 2.41 11.95
C LEU A 107 -5.73 3.92 11.70
N ASN A 108 -4.88 4.71 12.35
CA ASN A 108 -4.83 6.17 12.14
C ASN A 108 -4.41 6.54 10.71
N ASN A 109 -3.56 5.72 10.07
CA ASN A 109 -3.20 5.93 8.67
C ASN A 109 -4.29 5.42 7.73
N LEU A 110 -4.98 4.33 8.07
CA LEU A 110 -6.11 3.82 7.31
C LEU A 110 -7.25 4.85 7.23
N MET A 111 -7.56 5.51 8.35
CA MET A 111 -8.62 6.53 8.41
C MET A 111 -8.31 7.79 7.60
N LYS A 112 -7.05 8.01 7.19
CA LYS A 112 -6.65 9.11 6.31
C LYS A 112 -6.85 8.80 4.83
N LEU A 113 -7.04 7.53 4.46
CA LEU A 113 -7.28 7.14 3.08
C LEU A 113 -8.69 7.53 2.66
N ASN A 114 -8.80 8.29 1.58
CA ASN A 114 -10.08 8.76 1.04
C ASN A 114 -10.55 7.89 -0.13
N ASN A 115 -9.62 7.24 -0.86
CA ASN A 115 -10.00 6.36 -1.95
C ASN A 115 -10.43 4.97 -1.43
N LYS A 116 -11.67 4.60 -1.71
CA LYS A 116 -12.23 3.27 -1.38
C LYS A 116 -11.38 2.11 -1.93
N HIS A 117 -10.72 2.31 -3.07
CA HIS A 117 -9.86 1.29 -3.67
C HIS A 117 -8.54 1.13 -2.92
N SER A 118 -8.00 2.21 -2.33
CA SER A 118 -6.83 2.13 -1.45
C SER A 118 -7.10 1.34 -0.19
N ILE A 119 -8.30 1.49 0.41
CA ILE A 119 -8.72 0.69 1.57
C ILE A 119 -8.83 -0.79 1.20
N ARG A 120 -9.31 -1.11 -0.01
CA ARG A 120 -9.37 -2.52 -0.46
C ARG A 120 -7.98 -3.08 -0.74
N LEU A 121 -7.11 -2.28 -1.37
CA LEU A 121 -5.78 -2.72 -1.72
C LEU A 121 -4.90 -2.89 -0.49
N ILE A 122 -4.99 -2.01 0.51
CA ILE A 122 -4.19 -2.15 1.73
C ILE A 122 -4.50 -3.46 2.45
N ALA A 123 -5.77 -3.92 2.46
CA ALA A 123 -6.14 -5.21 3.00
C ALA A 123 -5.47 -6.38 2.24
N ILE A 124 -5.33 -6.28 0.91
CA ILE A 124 -4.58 -7.25 0.11
C ILE A 124 -3.09 -7.19 0.45
N LEU A 125 -2.51 -5.99 0.55
CA LEU A 125 -1.11 -5.78 0.91
C LEU A 125 -0.78 -6.34 2.29
N GLU A 126 -1.70 -6.23 3.25
CA GLU A 126 -1.57 -6.87 4.56
C GLU A 126 -1.55 -8.39 4.46
N LYS A 127 -2.50 -8.96 3.72
CA LYS A 127 -2.60 -10.42 3.52
C LYS A 127 -1.31 -10.97 2.93
N ILE A 128 -0.77 -10.36 1.87
CA ILE A 128 0.48 -10.83 1.27
C ILE A 128 1.69 -10.56 2.18
N SER A 129 1.65 -9.52 3.03
CA SER A 129 2.72 -9.25 3.98
C SER A 129 2.91 -10.36 5.02
N GLN A 130 1.84 -11.10 5.32
CA GLN A 130 1.81 -12.22 6.27
C GLN A 130 2.34 -13.54 5.71
N TYR A 131 2.69 -13.59 4.41
CA TYR A 131 3.31 -14.80 3.86
C TYR A 131 4.64 -15.11 4.59
N ASP A 132 5.21 -16.28 4.38
CA ASP A 132 6.51 -16.60 4.96
C ASP A 132 7.62 -15.67 4.42
N LYS A 133 8.73 -15.50 5.16
CA LYS A 133 9.89 -14.71 4.69
C LYS A 133 10.46 -15.26 3.38
N ASN A 134 10.38 -16.57 3.18
CA ASN A 134 10.89 -17.26 2.00
C ASN A 134 9.92 -17.23 0.81
N VAL A 135 8.74 -16.60 0.97
CA VAL A 135 7.74 -16.49 -0.09
C VAL A 135 7.70 -15.06 -0.60
N ALA A 136 7.78 -14.91 -1.92
CA ALA A 136 7.67 -13.63 -2.59
C ALA A 136 6.36 -12.92 -2.18
N LYS A 137 6.47 -11.66 -1.73
CA LYS A 137 5.33 -10.85 -1.26
C LYS A 137 4.53 -10.28 -2.43
N ARG A 138 4.04 -11.15 -3.31
CA ARG A 138 3.33 -10.77 -4.54
C ARG A 138 2.09 -11.61 -4.77
N VAL A 139 1.19 -11.05 -5.56
CA VAL A 139 -0.03 -11.72 -6.02
C VAL A 139 -0.37 -11.27 -7.44
N THR A 140 -0.89 -12.18 -8.25
CA THR A 140 -1.34 -11.88 -9.61
C THR A 140 -2.85 -12.05 -9.68
N TYR A 141 -3.53 -11.05 -10.25
CA TYR A 141 -4.99 -11.04 -10.41
C TYR A 141 -5.37 -10.90 -11.87
N SER A 142 -6.36 -11.68 -12.30
CA SER A 142 -7.00 -11.50 -13.61
C SER A 142 -7.87 -10.23 -13.63
N LEU A 143 -8.33 -9.83 -14.82
CA LEU A 143 -9.30 -8.74 -14.96
C LEU A 143 -10.58 -8.99 -14.14
N GLU A 144 -11.08 -10.22 -14.15
CA GLU A 144 -12.27 -10.62 -13.41
C GLU A 144 -12.05 -10.50 -11.89
N ASP A 145 -10.90 -11.00 -11.41
CA ASP A 145 -10.54 -10.88 -10.00
C ASP A 145 -10.44 -9.42 -9.57
N LEU A 146 -9.78 -8.56 -10.36
CA LEU A 146 -9.65 -7.14 -10.06
C LEU A 146 -11.01 -6.44 -10.02
N ASN A 147 -11.90 -6.76 -10.97
CA ASN A 147 -13.27 -6.25 -10.96
C ASN A 147 -14.06 -6.70 -9.73
N GLY A 148 -13.94 -7.97 -9.35
CA GLY A 148 -14.55 -8.50 -8.12
C GLY A 148 -14.00 -7.84 -6.86
N ILE A 149 -12.68 -7.73 -6.76
CA ILE A 149 -11.97 -7.08 -5.66
C ILE A 149 -12.38 -5.63 -5.52
N PHE A 150 -12.48 -4.87 -6.60
CA PHE A 150 -12.75 -3.43 -6.54
C PHE A 150 -14.24 -3.07 -6.67
N GLY A 151 -15.10 -4.05 -6.93
CA GLY A 151 -16.53 -3.84 -7.17
C GLY A 151 -16.76 -3.00 -8.42
N THR A 152 -16.02 -3.29 -9.50
CA THR A 152 -16.09 -2.59 -10.78
C THR A 152 -16.44 -3.54 -11.91
N ASN A 153 -16.72 -2.99 -13.08
CA ASN A 153 -17.02 -3.76 -14.29
C ASN A 153 -16.27 -3.20 -15.50
N TYR A 154 -14.96 -3.00 -15.35
CA TYR A 154 -14.13 -2.50 -16.44
C TYR A 154 -13.84 -3.58 -17.46
N SER A 155 -13.87 -3.20 -18.74
CA SER A 155 -13.65 -4.11 -19.86
C SER A 155 -12.17 -4.44 -20.10
N ARG A 156 -11.25 -3.61 -19.59
CA ARG A 156 -9.82 -3.68 -19.86
C ARG A 156 -9.00 -3.35 -18.61
N ILE A 157 -7.87 -4.05 -18.45
CA ILE A 157 -6.91 -3.78 -17.37
C ILE A 157 -6.34 -2.36 -17.44
N ALA A 158 -6.18 -1.80 -18.64
CA ALA A 158 -5.73 -0.41 -18.81
C ALA A 158 -6.67 0.61 -18.11
N GLU A 159 -7.97 0.32 -18.03
CA GLU A 159 -8.90 1.18 -17.28
C GLU A 159 -8.71 1.03 -15.77
N ILE A 160 -8.51 -0.19 -15.29
CA ILE A 160 -8.20 -0.47 -13.87
C ILE A 160 -6.89 0.20 -13.49
N GLU A 161 -5.87 0.12 -14.33
CA GLU A 161 -4.60 0.77 -14.09
C GLU A 161 -4.78 2.28 -13.94
N ARG A 162 -5.42 2.92 -14.92
CA ARG A 162 -5.60 4.38 -14.95
C ARG A 162 -6.52 4.88 -13.83
N LYS A 163 -7.63 4.20 -13.56
CA LYS A 163 -8.69 4.67 -12.66
C LYS A 163 -8.53 4.17 -11.23
N ILE A 164 -7.82 3.06 -11.02
CA ILE A 164 -7.67 2.43 -9.71
C ILE A 164 -6.19 2.35 -9.30
N LEU A 165 -5.34 1.60 -10.02
CA LEU A 165 -3.99 1.29 -9.53
C LEU A 165 -3.12 2.54 -9.38
N LYS A 166 -3.10 3.44 -10.39
CA LYS A 166 -2.31 4.68 -10.32
C LYS A 166 -2.76 5.61 -9.20
N PRO A 167 -4.05 6.01 -9.10
CA PRO A 167 -4.49 6.87 -7.99
C PRO A 167 -4.30 6.22 -6.61
N THR A 168 -4.51 4.90 -6.52
CA THR A 168 -4.32 4.15 -5.27
C THR A 168 -2.84 4.14 -4.87
N LYS A 169 -1.94 3.96 -5.84
CA LYS A 169 -0.49 3.99 -5.62
C LYS A 169 -0.06 5.35 -5.08
N GLU A 170 -0.48 6.43 -5.73
CA GLU A 170 -0.16 7.81 -5.30
C GLU A 170 -0.62 8.08 -3.86
N GLU A 171 -1.85 7.68 -3.52
CA GLU A 171 -2.38 7.88 -2.16
C GLU A 171 -1.64 7.04 -1.11
N LEU A 172 -1.35 5.76 -1.39
CA LEU A 172 -0.63 4.88 -0.47
C LEU A 172 0.85 5.29 -0.31
N ASP A 173 1.50 5.73 -1.41
CA ASP A 173 2.85 6.27 -1.40
C ASP A 173 2.95 7.54 -0.54
N SER A 174 1.86 8.30 -0.38
CA SER A 174 1.80 9.47 0.49
C SER A 174 1.47 9.10 1.95
N LEU A 175 0.37 8.36 2.16
CA LEU A 175 -0.29 8.28 3.47
C LEU A 175 -0.03 6.98 4.25
N SER A 176 0.49 5.94 3.61
CA SER A 176 0.67 4.61 4.22
C SER A 176 2.14 4.22 4.39
N LYS A 177 2.43 3.37 5.38
CA LYS A 177 3.76 2.73 5.53
C LYS A 177 3.99 1.61 4.50
N LYS A 178 2.90 1.04 3.97
CA LYS A 178 2.89 -0.01 2.95
C LYS A 178 2.38 0.59 1.64
N SER A 179 3.10 0.29 0.58
CA SER A 179 2.73 0.62 -0.78
C SER A 179 2.96 -0.60 -1.67
N PHE A 180 2.95 -0.41 -2.98
CA PHE A 180 3.12 -1.46 -3.94
C PHE A 180 3.74 -0.95 -5.23
N VAL A 181 4.35 -1.87 -5.97
CA VAL A 181 4.55 -1.75 -7.41
C VAL A 181 3.67 -2.78 -8.09
N TYR A 182 3.38 -2.53 -9.37
CA TYR A 182 2.57 -3.45 -10.15
C TYR A 182 3.17 -3.61 -11.54
N GLN A 183 2.97 -4.79 -12.11
CA GLN A 183 3.34 -5.11 -13.48
C GLN A 183 2.10 -5.59 -14.23
N ILE A 184 1.83 -4.99 -15.39
CA ILE A 184 0.78 -5.46 -16.29
C ILE A 184 1.35 -6.60 -17.13
N ASN A 185 0.71 -7.77 -17.03
CA ASN A 185 1.09 -8.95 -17.79
C ASN A 185 0.30 -8.99 -19.08
N TYR A 186 1.01 -9.18 -20.19
CA TYR A 186 0.44 -9.28 -21.51
C TYR A 186 0.47 -10.72 -21.99
N GLU A 187 -0.53 -11.08 -22.79
CA GLU A 187 -0.59 -12.39 -23.43
C GLU A 187 0.64 -12.59 -24.31
N LYS A 188 1.33 -13.72 -24.13
CA LYS A 188 2.45 -14.12 -24.97
C LYS A 188 1.90 -14.63 -26.30
N SER A 189 1.61 -13.73 -27.24
CA SER A 189 1.21 -14.16 -28.57
C SER A 189 2.43 -14.32 -29.47
N THR A 190 2.72 -15.57 -29.85
CA THR A 190 3.67 -15.92 -30.92
C THR A 190 3.02 -15.89 -32.32
N THR A 191 1.73 -15.55 -32.45
CA THR A 191 0.98 -15.78 -33.71
C THR A 191 -0.09 -14.75 -34.10
N LEU A 192 -0.38 -13.72 -33.29
CA LEU A 192 -1.40 -12.71 -33.62
C LEU A 192 -0.76 -11.38 -34.08
N LYS A 193 -1.17 -10.88 -35.26
CA LYS A 193 -0.85 -9.50 -35.69
C LYS A 193 -1.62 -8.50 -34.83
N GLY A 194 -0.93 -7.76 -33.95
CA GLY A 194 -1.51 -6.68 -33.15
C GLY A 194 -0.76 -6.39 -31.85
N ARG A 195 -1.20 -5.34 -31.11
CA ARG A 195 -0.67 -5.05 -29.76
C ARG A 195 -1.12 -6.15 -28.79
N PRO A 196 -0.20 -6.78 -28.02
CA PRO A 196 -0.56 -7.81 -27.04
C PRO A 196 -1.64 -7.34 -26.07
N ARG A 197 -2.58 -8.23 -25.75
CA ARG A 197 -3.68 -7.95 -24.81
C ARG A 197 -3.18 -8.07 -23.37
N ALA A 198 -3.50 -7.09 -22.53
CA ALA A 198 -3.26 -7.18 -21.08
C ALA A 198 -4.23 -8.18 -20.46
N VAL A 199 -3.70 -9.20 -19.76
CA VAL A 199 -4.48 -10.33 -19.21
C VAL A 199 -4.55 -10.35 -17.70
N SER A 200 -3.50 -9.89 -17.02
CA SER A 200 -3.46 -9.82 -15.56
C SER A 200 -2.58 -8.68 -15.07
N ALA A 201 -2.68 -8.37 -13.78
CA ALA A 201 -1.75 -7.48 -13.08
C ALA A 201 -1.13 -8.22 -11.90
N THR A 202 0.19 -8.16 -11.81
CA THR A 202 0.95 -8.61 -10.64
C THR A 202 1.17 -7.42 -9.72
N ILE A 203 0.92 -7.60 -8.42
CA ILE A 203 1.07 -6.60 -7.38
C ILE A 203 2.13 -7.11 -6.40
N ASP A 204 3.16 -6.30 -6.18
CA ASP A 204 4.25 -6.56 -5.25
C ASP A 204 4.19 -5.59 -4.08
N LEU A 205 4.24 -6.13 -2.86
CA LEU A 205 4.30 -5.32 -1.64
C LEU A 205 5.61 -4.54 -1.55
N ILE A 206 5.51 -3.26 -1.18
CA ILE A 206 6.65 -2.44 -0.77
C ILE A 206 6.41 -1.95 0.66
N LYS A 207 7.39 -2.18 1.54
CA LYS A 207 7.43 -1.54 2.86
C LYS A 207 8.38 -0.35 2.82
N LYS A 208 7.93 0.83 3.24
CA LYS A 208 8.77 2.04 3.23
C LYS A 208 10.03 1.92 4.09
N GLU A 209 9.97 1.13 5.16
CA GLU A 209 11.14 0.83 6.02
C GLU A 209 12.25 0.09 5.24
N GLU A 210 11.90 -0.81 4.31
CA GLU A 210 12.86 -1.50 3.44
C GLU A 210 13.50 -0.52 2.44
N VAL A 211 12.71 0.38 1.84
CA VAL A 211 13.21 1.39 0.88
C VAL A 211 14.13 2.41 1.55
N SER A 212 13.81 2.87 2.77
CA SER A 212 14.69 3.77 3.51
C SER A 212 16.00 3.09 3.93
N ASN A 213 15.94 1.81 4.29
CA ASN A 213 17.11 1.03 4.69
C ASN A 213 18.06 0.78 3.50
N VAL A 214 17.52 0.49 2.31
CA VAL A 214 18.32 0.37 1.08
C VAL A 214 19.03 1.69 0.75
N LYS A 215 18.30 2.81 0.73
CA LYS A 215 18.89 4.14 0.49
C LYS A 215 19.93 4.52 1.55
N ARG A 216 19.72 4.12 2.81
CA ARG A 216 20.68 4.34 3.90
C ARG A 216 21.94 3.50 3.72
N LYS A 217 21.79 2.24 3.30
CA LYS A 217 22.90 1.32 3.02
C LYS A 217 23.75 1.81 1.85
N GLU A 218 23.14 2.16 0.71
CA GLU A 218 23.84 2.74 -0.44
C GLU A 218 24.59 4.03 -0.08
N LYS A 219 23.99 4.88 0.77
CA LYS A 219 24.65 6.10 1.25
C LYS A 219 25.86 5.79 2.15
N LEU A 220 25.76 4.77 3.01
CA LEU A 220 26.86 4.34 3.87
C LEU A 220 28.01 3.75 3.03
N GLU A 221 27.71 2.85 2.10
CA GLU A 221 28.68 2.26 1.18
C GLU A 221 29.40 3.33 0.35
N PHE A 222 28.66 4.32 -0.16
CA PHE A 222 29.24 5.47 -0.85
C PHE A 222 30.20 6.27 0.05
N LEU A 223 29.81 6.56 1.29
CA LEU A 223 30.65 7.32 2.22
C LEU A 223 31.90 6.56 2.65
N GLU A 224 31.79 5.26 2.87
CA GLU A 224 32.92 4.37 3.17
C GLU A 224 33.88 4.29 1.98
N TRP A 225 33.36 4.16 0.76
CA TRP A 225 34.17 4.18 -0.45
C TRP A 225 34.91 5.52 -0.63
N VAL A 226 34.22 6.66 -0.48
CA VAL A 226 34.86 7.98 -0.56
C VAL A 226 35.94 8.12 0.51
N LYS A 227 35.68 7.66 1.73
CA LYS A 227 36.66 7.68 2.83
C LYS A 227 37.91 6.87 2.47
N LYS A 228 37.73 5.65 1.96
CA LYS A 228 38.82 4.78 1.53
C LYS A 228 39.68 5.45 0.45
N ILE A 229 39.06 6.05 -0.58
CA ILE A 229 39.80 6.77 -1.62
C ILE A 229 40.61 7.95 -1.04
N ARG A 230 40.04 8.67 -0.08
CA ARG A 230 40.74 9.80 0.58
C ARG A 230 41.92 9.38 1.44
N GLU A 231 41.92 8.15 1.94
CA GLU A 231 42.98 7.63 2.82
C GLU A 231 44.07 6.91 2.01
N GLU A 232 43.69 6.10 1.02
CA GLU A 232 44.62 5.22 0.30
C GLU A 232 45.23 5.85 -0.97
N TYR A 233 44.54 6.79 -1.62
CA TYR A 233 44.92 7.31 -2.95
C TYR A 233 45.31 8.79 -2.92
N ILE A 234 45.90 9.24 -1.81
CA ILE A 234 46.37 10.62 -1.65
C ILE A 234 47.45 10.93 -2.69
N ASN A 235 47.25 12.03 -3.42
CA ASN A 235 48.09 12.51 -4.53
C ASN A 235 48.18 11.58 -5.74
N GLU A 236 47.46 10.46 -5.76
CA GLU A 236 47.39 9.59 -6.93
C GLU A 236 46.49 10.19 -8.02
N ILE A 237 46.76 9.81 -9.26
CA ILE A 237 45.91 10.17 -10.41
C ILE A 237 44.66 9.28 -10.36
N LEU A 238 43.51 9.89 -10.09
CA LEU A 238 42.24 9.16 -10.15
C LEU A 238 41.75 9.05 -11.59
N ILE A 239 41.72 10.17 -12.31
CA ILE A 239 41.15 10.29 -13.66
C ILE A 239 41.87 11.39 -14.43
N TYR A 240 42.11 11.19 -15.73
CA TYR A 240 42.48 12.26 -16.65
C TYR A 240 41.25 12.80 -17.38
N HIS A 241 41.06 14.14 -17.37
CA HIS A 241 39.99 14.79 -18.12
C HIS A 241 40.54 15.39 -19.42
N PRO A 242 40.13 14.88 -20.60
CA PRO A 242 40.71 15.29 -21.88
C PRO A 242 40.47 16.76 -22.22
N ASP A 243 39.27 17.30 -21.96
CA ASP A 243 38.94 18.70 -22.29
C ASP A 243 39.69 19.71 -21.42
N ILE A 244 39.88 19.39 -20.14
CA ILE A 244 40.57 20.24 -19.16
C ILE A 244 42.09 20.02 -19.21
N LYS A 245 42.53 18.93 -19.88
CA LYS A 245 43.93 18.48 -19.96
C LYS A 245 44.61 18.41 -18.59
N ALA A 246 43.91 17.81 -17.63
CA ALA A 246 44.35 17.74 -16.24
C ALA A 246 43.99 16.41 -15.59
N ASN A 247 44.77 16.02 -14.59
CA ASN A 247 44.44 14.88 -13.74
C ASN A 247 43.66 15.35 -12.51
N LEU A 248 42.59 14.62 -12.21
CA LEU A 248 41.87 14.72 -10.96
C LEU A 248 42.61 13.93 -9.89
N ARG A 249 42.94 14.57 -8.77
CA ARG A 249 43.67 13.97 -7.64
C ARG A 249 42.99 14.29 -6.33
N VAL A 250 43.34 13.55 -5.28
CA VAL A 250 42.95 13.85 -3.90
C VAL A 250 44.14 14.46 -3.15
N ASN A 251 43.95 15.58 -2.48
CA ASN A 251 45.01 16.18 -1.67
C ASN A 251 45.11 15.53 -0.28
N PRO A 252 46.16 15.81 0.52
CA PRO A 252 46.29 15.27 1.87
C PRO A 252 45.14 15.63 2.83
N GLN A 253 44.37 16.66 2.51
CA GLN A 253 43.17 17.07 3.25
C GLN A 253 41.90 16.34 2.76
N GLY A 254 42.01 15.36 1.86
CA GLY A 254 40.90 14.56 1.34
C GLY A 254 39.99 15.28 0.34
N LYS A 255 40.44 16.42 -0.24
CA LYS A 255 39.69 17.19 -1.23
C LYS A 255 40.16 16.88 -2.64
N LEU A 256 39.22 16.82 -3.58
CA LEU A 256 39.52 16.69 -4.99
C LEU A 256 40.07 18.01 -5.54
N TYR A 257 41.06 17.91 -6.43
CA TYR A 257 41.63 19.06 -7.14
C TYR A 257 42.16 18.64 -8.51
N TRP A 258 42.26 19.62 -9.42
CA TRP A 258 42.96 19.45 -10.70
C TRP A 258 44.43 19.81 -10.53
N ASP A 259 45.33 18.96 -11.03
CA ASP A 259 46.78 19.19 -10.90
C ASP A 259 47.33 20.32 -11.80
N ASN A 260 46.52 20.86 -12.71
CA ASN A 260 46.84 22.04 -13.50
C ASN A 260 46.49 23.37 -12.79
N GLY A 261 46.05 23.34 -11.53
CA GLY A 261 45.71 24.52 -10.74
C GLY A 261 44.30 25.09 -11.00
N ASN A 262 43.50 24.47 -11.88
CA ASN A 262 42.11 24.87 -12.04
C ASN A 262 41.32 24.60 -10.76
N GLY A 263 40.58 25.60 -10.29
CA GLY A 263 39.72 25.48 -9.12
C GLY A 263 38.59 24.48 -9.34
N LEU A 264 38.41 23.55 -8.39
CA LEU A 264 37.27 22.63 -8.34
C LEU A 264 36.31 23.08 -7.23
N SER A 265 35.09 23.47 -7.59
CA SER A 265 34.07 23.86 -6.61
C SER A 265 33.52 22.66 -5.85
N ASP A 266 33.03 22.88 -4.63
CA ASP A 266 32.48 21.81 -3.78
C ASP A 266 31.28 21.07 -4.43
N SER A 267 30.47 21.77 -5.22
CA SER A 267 29.35 21.14 -5.95
C SER A 267 29.86 20.19 -7.03
N LYS A 268 30.82 20.64 -7.84
CA LYS A 268 31.43 19.80 -8.88
C LYS A 268 32.19 18.63 -8.26
N ALA A 269 32.89 18.85 -7.15
CA ALA A 269 33.57 17.77 -6.43
C ALA A 269 32.60 16.69 -5.96
N LYS A 270 31.40 17.05 -5.47
CA LYS A 270 30.36 16.08 -5.09
C LYS A 270 29.85 15.29 -6.29
N GLU A 271 29.61 15.94 -7.42
CA GLU A 271 29.21 15.29 -8.66
C GLU A 271 30.28 14.30 -9.13
N PHE A 272 31.56 14.68 -9.10
CA PHE A 272 32.66 13.79 -9.45
C PHE A 272 32.75 12.58 -8.52
N TRP A 273 32.67 12.77 -7.19
CA TRP A 273 32.63 11.65 -6.25
C TRP A 273 31.51 10.68 -6.58
N ARG A 274 30.31 11.19 -6.90
CA ARG A 274 29.17 10.35 -7.22
C ARG A 274 29.35 9.61 -8.55
N TRP A 275 29.79 10.32 -9.58
CA TRP A 275 30.07 9.74 -10.89
C TRP A 275 31.13 8.63 -10.82
N MET A 276 32.20 8.84 -10.05
CA MET A 276 33.25 7.84 -9.86
C MET A 276 32.73 6.60 -9.15
N TYR A 277 31.89 6.76 -8.12
CA TYR A 277 31.23 5.63 -7.45
C TYR A 277 30.33 4.85 -8.42
N ASP A 278 29.54 5.55 -9.24
CA ASP A 278 28.62 4.91 -10.18
C ASP A 278 29.35 4.25 -11.39
N ASN A 279 30.66 4.49 -11.55
CA ASN A 279 31.50 3.97 -12.65
C ASN A 279 32.79 3.28 -12.16
N MET A 280 32.76 2.70 -10.95
CA MET A 280 33.94 2.05 -10.34
C MET A 280 34.59 0.99 -11.25
N ASP A 281 33.80 0.31 -12.08
CA ASP A 281 34.23 -0.70 -13.06
C ASP A 281 35.11 -0.13 -14.19
N LYS A 282 35.00 1.17 -14.47
CA LYS A 282 35.73 1.87 -15.53
C LYS A 282 36.97 2.59 -15.01
N LEU A 283 37.11 2.69 -13.69
CA LEU A 283 38.27 3.27 -13.05
C LEU A 283 39.31 2.18 -12.88
N SER A 284 40.54 2.43 -13.31
CA SER A 284 41.71 1.58 -13.01
C SER A 284 42.16 1.73 -11.56
N ILE A 285 41.21 1.86 -10.64
CA ILE A 285 41.41 1.95 -9.20
C ILE A 285 40.90 0.61 -8.65
N ASN A 286 41.81 -0.31 -8.37
CA ASN A 286 41.46 -1.64 -7.83
C ASN A 286 41.08 -1.51 -6.34
N VAL A 287 39.83 -1.15 -6.06
CA VAL A 287 39.34 -0.95 -4.67
C VAL A 287 38.85 -2.25 -4.02
N PHE A 288 38.69 -3.34 -4.76
CA PHE A 288 38.24 -4.63 -4.23
C PHE A 288 39.16 -5.76 -4.62
N TYR A 289 40.03 -6.17 -3.70
CA TYR A 289 40.22 -7.54 -3.23
C TYR A 289 41.24 -7.50 -2.10
N ASN A 290 40.77 -7.40 -0.86
CA ASN A 290 41.51 -7.90 0.29
C ASN A 290 40.56 -8.65 1.21
N SER A 291 40.70 -9.98 1.15
CA SER A 291 40.39 -11.04 2.13
C SER A 291 38.96 -11.26 2.62
N LEU A 292 38.30 -12.32 2.13
CA LEU A 292 38.04 -13.61 2.79
C LEU A 292 36.96 -14.42 2.05
#